data_AF-A0A2V8Q1L3-F1
#
_entry.id   AF-A0A2V8Q1L3-F1
#
_cell.length_a   1.000
_cell.length_b   1.000
_cell.length_c   1.000
_cell.angle_alpha   90.00
_cell.angle_beta   90.00
_cell.angle_gamma   90.00
#
_symmetry.space_group_name_H-M   'P 1'
#
loop_
_entity.id
_entity.type
_entity.pdbx_description
1 polymer ?
#
loop_
_entity_poly.entity_id
_entity_poly.type
_entity_poly.pdbx_seq_one_letter_code
_entity_poly.pdbx_strand_id
1 'polypeptide(L)'
;MFMLARPPAGVAEFGFRIPRSRYVASATVFGLTIGLAVTFLSHLLPSKAPFDVSGFAPWMIVLYFLIGASIQEEIIFRGLIQSIVERQWNADFSLAGASLSGAVAFSAVLFGIIHLDAGAVIALGAVILGLLAGELRRRSGSLPPAIIVHALFNAADAFWALK
;
A
#
# COMPACT_ATOMS: atom_id res chain seq x y z
N MET A 1 -22.87 -9.69 -22.45
CA MET A 1 -22.55 -10.44 -21.22
C MET A 1 -22.91 -9.56 -20.04
N PHE A 2 -24.09 -9.72 -19.44
CA PHE A 2 -24.50 -8.92 -18.28
C PHE A 2 -23.72 -9.43 -17.07
N MET A 3 -22.77 -8.61 -16.59
CA MET A 3 -22.13 -8.82 -15.28
C MET A 3 -23.19 -8.61 -14.21
N LEU A 4 -23.72 -9.70 -13.67
CA LEU A 4 -24.50 -9.67 -12.44
C LEU A 4 -23.53 -9.33 -11.30
N ALA A 5 -23.49 -8.05 -10.92
CA ALA A 5 -22.75 -7.60 -9.75
C ALA A 5 -23.31 -8.33 -8.51
N ARG A 6 -22.44 -9.09 -7.82
CA ARG A 6 -22.83 -9.71 -6.54
C ARG A 6 -23.17 -8.61 -5.53
N PRO A 7 -24.24 -8.75 -4.74
CA PRO A 7 -24.55 -7.80 -3.69
C PRO A 7 -23.42 -7.76 -2.66
N PRO A 8 -23.13 -6.58 -2.07
CA PRO A 8 -22.00 -6.42 -1.18
C PRO A 8 -22.15 -7.26 0.10
N ALA A 9 -21.09 -7.97 0.50
CA ALA A 9 -21.09 -8.84 1.68
C ALA A 9 -20.80 -8.06 2.99
N GLY A 10 -21.29 -6.81 3.07
CA GLY A 10 -21.05 -5.87 4.17
C GLY A 10 -19.62 -5.30 4.20
N VAL A 11 -19.26 -4.64 5.31
CA VAL A 11 -17.95 -3.98 5.48
C VAL A 11 -16.76 -4.96 5.36
N ALA A 12 -17.00 -6.23 5.63
CA ALA A 12 -16.00 -7.27 5.59
C ALA A 12 -15.44 -7.49 4.16
N GLU A 13 -16.23 -7.16 3.13
CA GLU A 13 -15.79 -7.16 1.73
C GLU A 13 -14.71 -6.11 1.45
N PHE A 14 -14.73 -4.99 2.17
CA PHE A 14 -13.73 -3.92 2.07
C PHE A 14 -12.50 -4.18 2.96
N GLY A 15 -12.42 -5.35 3.60
CA GLY A 15 -11.22 -5.81 4.31
C GLY A 15 -11.21 -5.47 5.78
N PHE A 16 -12.32 -4.99 6.32
CA PHE A 16 -12.54 -4.85 7.76
C PHE A 16 -12.76 -6.25 8.38
N ARG A 17 -11.68 -7.02 8.46
CA ARG A 17 -11.61 -8.38 9.01
C ARG A 17 -10.32 -8.55 9.79
N ILE A 18 -10.34 -9.43 10.79
CA ILE A 18 -9.14 -9.82 11.54
C ILE A 18 -8.29 -10.75 10.67
N PRO A 19 -7.01 -10.42 10.39
CA PRO A 19 -6.14 -11.27 9.59
C PRO A 19 -5.65 -12.47 10.41
N ARG A 20 -5.24 -13.54 9.72
CA ARG A 20 -4.41 -14.59 10.35
C ARG A 20 -3.02 -14.04 10.64
N SER A 21 -2.41 -14.48 11.74
CA SER A 21 -1.08 -14.05 12.21
C SER A 21 0.01 -14.17 11.14
N ARG A 22 -0.04 -15.20 10.28
CA ARG A 22 0.92 -15.37 9.18
C ARG A 22 0.99 -14.17 8.23
N TYR A 23 -0.14 -13.51 7.96
CA TYR A 23 -0.16 -12.34 7.07
C TYR A 23 0.37 -11.09 7.75
N VAL A 24 0.17 -10.98 9.07
CA VAL A 24 0.81 -9.95 9.88
C VAL A 24 2.32 -10.16 9.87
N ALA A 25 2.79 -11.38 10.13
CA ALA A 25 4.22 -11.71 10.07
C ALA A 25 4.82 -11.44 8.69
N SER A 26 4.15 -11.86 7.60
CA SER A 26 4.60 -11.55 6.24
C SER A 26 4.66 -10.05 5.98
N ALA A 27 3.63 -9.29 6.37
CA ALA A 27 3.61 -7.84 6.22
C ALA A 27 4.76 -7.17 6.98
N THR A 28 5.05 -7.62 8.21
CA THR A 28 6.17 -7.12 8.99
C THR A 28 7.51 -7.44 8.32
N VAL A 29 7.73 -8.68 7.89
CA VAL A 29 8.98 -9.09 7.24
C VAL A 29 9.20 -8.30 5.95
N PHE A 30 8.21 -8.28 5.04
CA PHE A 30 8.36 -7.54 3.79
C PHE A 30 8.45 -6.03 4.03
N GLY A 31 7.69 -5.48 4.97
CA GLY A 31 7.70 -4.06 5.30
C GLY A 31 9.07 -3.61 5.80
N LEU A 32 9.69 -4.39 6.70
CA LEU A 32 11.04 -4.12 7.17
C LEU A 32 12.07 -4.27 6.04
N THR A 33 12.02 -5.34 5.25
CA THR A 33 12.99 -5.57 4.17
C THR A 33 12.92 -4.48 3.11
N ILE A 34 11.72 -4.12 2.65
CA ILE A 34 11.53 -3.13 1.59
C ILE A 34 11.76 -1.73 2.13
N GLY A 35 11.29 -1.43 3.35
CA GLY A 35 11.57 -0.16 4.02
C GLY A 35 13.08 0.09 4.10
N LEU A 36 13.86 -0.87 4.60
CA LEU A 36 15.32 -0.76 4.66
C LEU A 36 15.96 -0.60 3.28
N ALA A 37 15.48 -1.34 2.27
CA ALA A 37 15.98 -1.21 0.90
C ALA A 37 15.70 0.18 0.31
N VAL A 38 14.52 0.75 0.57
CA VAL A 38 14.14 2.10 0.14
C VAL A 38 14.96 3.15 0.87
N THR A 39 15.12 3.04 2.20
CA THR A 39 16.02 3.95 2.94
C THR A 39 17.42 3.95 2.34
N PHE A 40 17.96 2.77 2.05
CA PHE A 40 19.28 2.65 1.42
C PHE A 40 19.31 3.30 0.03
N LEU A 41 18.29 3.08 -0.80
CA LEU A 41 18.21 3.68 -2.14
C LEU A 41 18.06 5.21 -2.07
N SER A 42 17.28 5.73 -1.12
CA SER A 42 17.10 7.18 -0.90
C SER A 42 18.40 7.89 -0.51
N HIS A 43 19.36 7.18 0.10
CA HIS A 43 20.71 7.73 0.33
C HIS A 43 21.52 7.86 -0.95
N LEU A 44 21.32 6.96 -1.92
CA LEU A 44 22.02 6.97 -3.19
C LEU A 44 21.40 7.93 -4.20
N LEU A 45 20.08 8.12 -4.12
CA LEU A 45 19.29 8.94 -5.02
C LEU A 45 18.38 9.86 -4.19
N PRO A 46 18.90 11.02 -3.72
CA PRO A 46 18.11 11.94 -2.91
C PRO A 46 16.87 12.40 -3.68
N SER A 47 15.70 12.23 -3.06
CA SER A 47 14.44 12.73 -3.55
C SER A 47 13.95 13.87 -2.67
N LYS A 48 13.15 14.78 -3.23
CA LYS A 48 12.52 15.84 -2.46
C LYS A 48 11.40 15.21 -1.61
N ALA A 49 11.37 15.53 -0.32
CA ALA A 49 10.26 15.14 0.52
C ALA A 49 8.93 15.67 -0.08
N PRO A 50 7.86 14.85 -0.10
CA PRO A 50 6.59 15.25 -0.72
C PRO A 50 5.95 16.44 0.02
N PHE A 51 6.26 16.63 1.30
CA PHE A 51 5.73 17.71 2.13
C PHE A 51 6.82 18.34 3.00
N ASP A 52 6.65 19.62 3.32
CA ASP A 52 7.49 20.29 4.31
C ASP A 52 7.04 19.87 5.73
N VAL A 53 7.91 19.12 6.40
CA VAL A 53 7.67 18.63 7.77
C VAL A 53 8.34 19.48 8.84
N SER A 54 9.03 20.57 8.47
CA SER A 54 9.83 21.40 9.40
C SER A 54 9.01 22.04 10.53
N GLY A 55 7.71 22.24 10.32
CA GLY A 55 6.78 22.78 11.32
C GLY A 55 6.16 21.75 12.26
N PHE A 56 6.43 20.45 12.08
CA PHE A 56 5.79 19.39 12.85
C PHE A 56 6.70 18.85 13.96
N ALA A 57 6.11 18.59 15.14
CA ALA A 57 6.81 17.83 16.17
C ALA A 57 7.01 16.37 15.71
N PRO A 58 8.09 15.67 16.13
CA PRO A 58 8.37 14.30 15.68
C PRO A 58 7.22 13.30 15.90
N TRP A 59 6.49 13.44 17.02
CA TRP A 59 5.32 12.59 17.29
C TRP A 59 4.15 12.85 16.33
N MET A 60 3.99 14.09 15.85
CA MET A 60 2.97 14.43 14.84
C MET A 60 3.34 13.78 13.51
N ILE A 61 4.63 13.74 13.18
CA ILE A 61 5.10 13.12 11.95
C ILE A 61 4.74 11.63 11.95
N VAL A 62 4.98 10.96 13.09
CA VAL A 62 4.58 9.57 13.29
C VAL A 62 3.06 9.41 13.22
N LEU A 63 2.27 10.18 13.96
CA LEU A 63 0.83 9.97 13.98
C LEU A 63 0.17 10.25 12.63
N TYR A 64 0.55 11.33 11.94
CA TYR A 64 -0.11 11.73 10.70
C TYR A 64 0.45 11.00 9.48
N PHE A 65 1.77 11.02 9.25
CA PHE A 65 2.35 10.47 8.02
C PHE A 65 2.59 8.97 8.11
N LEU A 66 2.98 8.47 9.28
CA LEU A 66 3.28 7.05 9.43
C LEU A 66 2.02 6.21 9.63
N ILE A 67 1.11 6.67 10.50
CA ILE A 67 -0.06 5.89 10.90
C ILE A 67 -1.29 6.36 10.13
N GLY A 68 -1.59 7.66 10.18
CA GLY A 68 -2.79 8.25 9.59
C GLY A 68 -2.87 8.05 8.08
N ALA A 69 -1.83 8.48 7.35
CA ALA A 69 -1.77 8.39 5.90
C ALA A 69 -1.84 6.92 5.44
N SER A 70 -1.03 6.03 6.03
CA SER A 70 -1.07 4.61 5.68
C SER A 70 -2.44 3.97 5.94
N ILE A 71 -3.15 4.32 7.02
CA ILE A 71 -4.52 3.83 7.25
C ILE A 71 -5.48 4.38 6.18
N GLN A 72 -5.48 5.70 5.98
CA GLN A 72 -6.38 6.37 5.04
C GLN A 72 -6.22 5.84 3.62
N GLU A 73 -4.97 5.79 3.14
CA GLU A 73 -4.65 5.38 1.78
C GLU A 73 -4.98 3.90 1.55
N GLU A 74 -4.70 3.02 2.50
CA GLU A 74 -5.06 1.60 2.35
C GLU A 74 -6.58 1.38 2.39
N ILE A 75 -7.33 2.13 3.20
CA ILE A 75 -8.80 2.09 3.17
C ILE A 75 -9.33 2.52 1.80
N ILE A 76 -8.80 3.59 1.20
CA ILE A 76 -9.26 4.09 -0.10
C ILE A 76 -8.86 3.13 -1.23
N PHE A 77 -7.58 2.78 -1.33
CA PHE A 77 -7.08 2.05 -2.47
C PHE A 77 -7.37 0.55 -2.37
N ARG A 78 -7.09 -0.07 -1.21
CA ARG A 78 -7.20 -1.54 -1.05
C ARG A 78 -8.54 -1.95 -0.48
N GLY A 79 -9.14 -1.07 0.33
CA GLY A 79 -10.50 -1.26 0.84
C GLY A 79 -11.53 -0.98 -0.24
N LEU A 80 -11.61 0.26 -0.72
CA LEU A 80 -12.66 0.72 -1.64
C LEU A 80 -12.36 0.39 -3.12
N ILE A 81 -11.30 0.95 -3.70
CA ILE A 81 -11.05 0.89 -5.15
C ILE A 81 -10.80 -0.56 -5.58
N GLN A 82 -9.84 -1.24 -4.97
CA GLN A 82 -9.51 -2.64 -5.30
C GLN A 82 -10.75 -3.54 -5.18
N SER A 83 -11.52 -3.46 -4.09
CA SER A 83 -12.73 -4.30 -3.93
C SER A 83 -13.83 -3.99 -4.95
N ILE A 84 -13.96 -2.73 -5.40
CA ILE A 84 -14.90 -2.39 -6.49
C ILE A 84 -14.42 -3.00 -7.81
N VAL A 85 -13.13 -2.88 -8.12
CA VAL A 85 -12.55 -3.42 -9.35
C VAL A 85 -12.59 -4.96 -9.35
N GLU A 86 -12.29 -5.62 -8.24
CA GLU A 86 -12.39 -7.10 -8.11
C GLU A 86 -13.82 -7.60 -8.38
N ARG A 87 -14.85 -6.82 -8.07
CA ARG A 87 -16.25 -7.18 -8.38
C ARG A 87 -16.57 -7.08 -9.87
N GLN A 88 -16.03 -6.06 -10.52
CA GLN A 88 -16.34 -5.74 -11.91
C GLN A 88 -15.37 -6.39 -12.90
N TRP A 89 -14.19 -6.81 -12.45
CA TRP A 89 -13.14 -7.29 -13.33
C TRP A 89 -12.37 -8.44 -12.70
N ASN A 90 -12.70 -9.66 -13.13
CA ASN A 90 -11.91 -10.86 -12.85
C ASN A 90 -10.90 -11.09 -13.99
N ALA A 91 -9.83 -10.32 -14.00
CA ALA A 91 -8.64 -10.65 -14.78
C ALA A 91 -7.51 -11.01 -13.84
N ASP A 92 -6.92 -12.17 -14.06
CA ASP A 92 -5.69 -12.59 -13.41
C ASP A 92 -4.61 -12.76 -14.48
N PHE A 93 -3.45 -12.18 -14.23
CA PHE A 93 -2.27 -12.31 -15.08
C PHE A 93 -1.34 -13.35 -14.46
N SER A 94 -0.80 -14.26 -15.28
CA SER A 94 0.24 -15.18 -14.83
C SER A 94 1.59 -14.67 -15.28
N LEU A 95 2.49 -14.43 -14.33
CA LEU A 95 3.87 -14.05 -14.59
C LEU A 95 4.81 -14.96 -13.80
N ALA A 96 5.68 -15.69 -14.50
CA ALA A 96 6.66 -16.60 -13.91
C ALA A 96 6.08 -17.60 -12.87
N GLY A 97 4.85 -18.09 -13.11
CA GLY A 97 4.15 -19.03 -12.22
C GLY A 97 3.42 -18.39 -11.04
N ALA A 98 3.48 -17.05 -10.89
CA ALA A 98 2.69 -16.30 -9.93
C ALA A 98 1.48 -15.66 -10.60
N SER A 99 0.31 -15.75 -9.96
CA SER A 99 -0.91 -15.06 -10.38
C SER A 99 -0.99 -13.67 -9.72
N LEU A 100 -1.07 -12.63 -10.55
CA LEU A 100 -1.32 -11.24 -10.15
C LEU A 100 -2.73 -10.84 -10.56
N SER A 101 -3.53 -10.37 -9.60
CA SER A 101 -4.86 -9.85 -9.89
C SER A 101 -4.79 -8.52 -10.64
N GLY A 102 -5.60 -8.37 -11.69
CA GLY A 102 -5.74 -7.13 -12.43
C GLY A 102 -6.28 -5.98 -11.60
N ALA A 103 -7.09 -6.26 -10.58
CA ALA A 103 -7.55 -5.24 -9.64
C ALA A 103 -6.42 -4.74 -8.73
N VAL A 104 -5.54 -5.64 -8.28
CA VAL A 104 -4.32 -5.29 -7.53
C VAL A 104 -3.40 -4.44 -8.42
N ALA A 105 -3.14 -4.87 -9.65
CA ALA A 105 -2.29 -4.12 -10.59
C ALA A 105 -2.86 -2.73 -10.90
N PHE A 106 -4.17 -2.65 -11.19
CA PHE A 106 -4.85 -1.39 -11.46
C PHE A 106 -4.76 -0.43 -10.27
N SER A 107 -5.12 -0.90 -9.06
CA SER A 107 -5.08 -0.06 -7.86
C SER A 107 -3.65 0.38 -7.53
N ALA A 108 -2.64 -0.47 -7.75
CA ALA A 108 -1.25 -0.14 -7.52
C ALA A 108 -0.71 0.92 -8.49
N VAL A 109 -1.05 0.80 -9.78
CA VAL A 109 -0.69 1.81 -10.80
C VAL A 109 -1.37 3.13 -10.51
N LEU A 110 -2.68 3.13 -10.18
CA LEU A 110 -3.39 4.34 -9.80
C LEU A 110 -2.77 5.00 -8.57
N PHE A 111 -2.39 4.20 -7.57
CA PHE A 111 -1.69 4.68 -6.39
C PHE A 111 -0.35 5.32 -6.75
N GLY A 112 0.44 4.76 -7.67
CA GLY A 112 1.65 5.41 -8.16
C GLY A 112 1.40 6.71 -8.93
N ILE A 113 0.36 6.75 -9.76
CA ILE A 113 0.01 7.94 -10.56
C ILE A 113 -0.28 9.15 -9.67
N ILE A 114 -1.01 8.97 -8.57
CA ILE A 114 -1.32 10.08 -7.66
C ILE A 114 -0.10 10.60 -6.89
N HIS A 115 1.04 9.91 -6.94
CA HIS A 115 2.31 10.30 -6.32
C HIS A 115 3.34 10.84 -7.34
N LEU A 116 2.95 11.05 -8.60
CA LEU A 116 3.87 11.56 -9.63
C LEU A 116 4.37 12.98 -9.36
N ASP A 117 3.61 13.78 -8.63
CA ASP A 117 3.99 15.13 -8.20
C ASP A 117 5.17 15.11 -7.21
N ALA A 118 5.32 14.04 -6.42
CA ALA A 118 6.49 13.78 -5.58
C ALA A 118 7.71 13.26 -6.37
N GLY A 119 7.54 12.97 -7.66
CA GLY A 119 8.60 12.54 -8.58
C GLY A 119 8.56 11.06 -8.95
N ALA A 120 9.21 10.72 -10.06
CA ALA A 120 9.12 9.39 -10.67
C ALA A 120 9.61 8.24 -9.77
N VAL A 121 10.62 8.49 -8.92
CA VAL A 121 11.14 7.50 -7.97
C VAL A 121 10.11 7.18 -6.89
N ILE A 122 9.48 8.21 -6.31
CA ILE A 122 8.42 8.05 -5.31
C ILE A 122 7.21 7.36 -5.93
N ALA A 123 6.78 7.79 -7.11
CA ALA A 123 5.69 7.15 -7.84
C ALA A 123 5.95 5.66 -8.12
N LEU A 124 7.17 5.30 -8.54
CA LEU A 124 7.55 3.89 -8.75
C LEU A 124 7.56 3.10 -7.44
N GLY A 125 8.08 3.68 -6.36
CA GLY A 125 8.03 3.10 -5.02
C GLY A 125 6.59 2.86 -4.56
N ALA A 126 5.70 3.82 -4.80
CA ALA A 126 4.27 3.70 -4.54
C ALA A 126 3.63 2.58 -5.36
N VAL A 127 3.97 2.38 -6.65
CA VAL A 127 3.48 1.21 -7.42
C VAL A 127 3.93 -0.10 -6.79
N ILE A 128 5.20 -0.23 -6.41
CA ILE A 128 5.76 -1.45 -5.81
C ILE A 128 5.06 -1.76 -4.47
N LEU A 129 4.91 -0.75 -3.62
CA LEU A 129 4.16 -0.85 -2.37
C LEU A 129 2.69 -1.20 -2.63
N GLY A 130 2.10 -0.57 -3.65
CA GLY A 130 0.80 -0.86 -4.25
C GLY A 130 0.55 -2.34 -4.47
N LEU A 131 1.43 -2.96 -5.25
CA LEU A 131 1.34 -4.36 -5.62
C LEU A 131 1.43 -5.28 -4.39
N LEU A 132 2.38 -5.01 -3.49
CA LEU A 132 2.56 -5.83 -2.30
C LEU A 132 1.40 -5.70 -1.31
N ALA A 133 1.01 -4.47 -0.98
CA ALA A 133 -0.10 -4.19 -0.07
C ALA A 133 -1.42 -4.75 -0.63
N GLY A 134 -1.67 -4.56 -1.93
CA GLY A 134 -2.85 -5.10 -2.60
C GLY A 134 -2.88 -6.63 -2.61
N GLU A 135 -1.74 -7.29 -2.81
CA GLU A 135 -1.65 -8.75 -2.77
C GLU A 135 -1.80 -9.30 -1.33
N LEU A 136 -1.20 -8.65 -0.34
CA LEU A 136 -1.42 -8.97 1.07
C LEU A 136 -2.90 -8.83 1.44
N ARG A 137 -3.56 -7.76 0.97
CA ARG A 137 -5.00 -7.57 1.15
C ARG A 137 -5.76 -8.73 0.50
N ARG A 138 -5.51 -9.00 -0.80
CA ARG A 138 -6.21 -10.03 -1.57
C ARG A 138 -6.11 -11.40 -0.91
N ARG A 139 -4.91 -11.81 -0.51
CA ARG A 139 -4.65 -13.12 0.12
C ARG A 139 -5.20 -13.24 1.53
N SER A 140 -5.13 -12.16 2.32
CA SER A 140 -5.53 -12.20 3.73
C SER A 140 -7.03 -11.97 3.94
N GLY A 141 -7.71 -11.35 2.99
CA GLY A 141 -9.08 -10.91 3.20
C GLY A 141 -9.20 -9.65 4.08
N SER A 142 -8.09 -8.97 4.39
CA SER A 142 -7.98 -8.02 5.49
C SER A 142 -7.10 -6.80 5.16
N LEU A 143 -7.46 -5.62 5.67
CA LEU A 143 -6.70 -4.37 5.54
C LEU A 143 -5.45 -4.30 6.44
N PRO A 144 -5.47 -4.72 7.72
CA PRO A 144 -4.32 -4.59 8.60
C PRO A 144 -2.96 -5.04 8.04
N PRO A 145 -2.81 -6.18 7.32
CA PRO A 145 -1.52 -6.52 6.71
C PRO A 145 -1.03 -5.48 5.68
N ALA A 146 -1.94 -4.89 4.91
CA ALA A 146 -1.64 -3.85 3.94
C ALA A 146 -1.22 -2.53 4.64
N ILE A 147 -1.93 -2.18 5.73
CA ILE A 147 -1.60 -1.01 6.57
C ILE A 147 -0.24 -1.16 7.22
N ILE A 148 0.07 -2.35 7.77
CA ILE A 148 1.35 -2.61 8.44
C ILE A 148 2.52 -2.50 7.47
N VAL A 149 2.43 -3.12 6.29
CA VAL A 149 3.52 -3.06 5.31
C VAL A 149 3.74 -1.62 4.81
N HIS A 150 2.66 -0.86 4.63
CA HIS A 150 2.71 0.54 4.23
C HIS A 150 3.32 1.41 5.32
N ALA A 151 2.85 1.31 6.56
CA ALA A 151 3.44 2.05 7.67
C ALA A 151 4.94 1.74 7.79
N LEU A 152 5.36 0.47 7.74
CA LEU A 152 6.79 0.14 7.82
C LEU A 152 7.61 0.72 6.64
N PHE A 153 7.02 0.78 5.44
CA PHE A 153 7.61 1.44 4.29
C PHE A 153 7.82 2.95 4.56
N ASN A 154 6.79 3.64 5.06
CA ASN A 154 6.86 5.07 5.37
C ASN A 154 7.79 5.38 6.55
N ALA A 155 7.90 4.48 7.54
CA ALA A 155 8.79 4.67 8.70
C ALA A 155 10.24 4.86 8.25
N ALA A 156 10.63 4.06 7.27
CA ALA A 156 11.98 3.99 6.77
C ALA A 156 12.40 5.29 6.06
N ASP A 157 11.44 5.99 5.45
CA ASP A 157 11.63 7.31 4.84
C ASP A 157 11.56 8.45 5.88
N ALA A 158 10.61 8.38 6.82
CA ALA A 158 10.46 9.38 7.88
C ALA A 158 11.69 9.47 8.81
N PHE A 159 12.37 8.35 9.08
CA PHE A 159 13.62 8.35 9.85
C PHE A 159 14.76 9.11 9.16
N TRP A 160 14.72 9.28 7.84
CA TRP A 160 15.67 10.09 7.10
C TRP A 160 15.33 11.58 7.18
N ALA A 161 14.06 11.95 7.09
CA ALA A 161 13.60 13.34 7.17
C ALA A 161 13.80 14.00 8.56
N LEU A 162 13.98 13.20 9.61
CA LEU A 162 14.20 13.66 10.99
C LEU A 162 15.69 13.84 11.37
N LYS A 163 16.62 13.56 10.45
CA LYS A 163 18.06 13.81 10.62
C LYS A 163 18.48 15.07 9.90
#